data_AF-A0A8J3HJU2-F1
#
_entry.id   AF-A0A8J3HJU2-F1
#
_cell.length_a   1.000
_cell.length_b   1.000
_cell.length_c   1.000
_cell.angle_alpha   90.00
_cell.angle_beta   90.00
_cell.angle_gamma   90.00
#
_symmetry.space_group_name_H-M   'P 1'
#
loop_
_entity.id
_entity.type
_entity.pdbx_description
1 polymer ?
#
loop_
_entity_poly.entity_id
_entity_poly.type
_entity_poly.pdbx_seq_one_letter_code
_entity_poly.pdbx_strand_id
1 'polypeptide(L)'
;MSAEGGTKAIVAALAANLGIAVTKFVAWGLTGSSSMLAEGIHSVADSGNQLLLLLGGRRSKREATALHPFGYGRERYIYAFIVSIVLFSVGGLFALYEAYHKWEHPEPITEWQWVPVAVLVMAIILESLSFRTAIKESNQIRNGVSWKNFIRRAKAPELPVILLEDFGALVGLVFALIGVGMTLITGKGRWDAAGTAMIGLLLVSIAVVLAVETKSLLLGESATEEHVLAIAAAIVDGPEVERVIHMRTMHLGPEELLVAAKIAVRHDEKADEIARGIDAAEARIRAAVPIARVIYLEPDIDYAKG
;
A
#
# COMPACT_ATOMS: atom_id res chain seq x y z
N MET A 1 -1.94 -2.96 20.60
CA MET A 1 -3.23 -2.24 20.62
C MET A 1 -4.35 -3.25 20.50
N SER A 2 -5.31 -3.25 21.43
CA SER A 2 -6.38 -4.24 21.54
C SER A 2 -7.26 -4.26 20.29
N ALA A 3 -7.53 -5.46 19.74
CA ALA A 3 -8.20 -5.67 18.45
C ALA A 3 -9.61 -5.03 18.32
N GLU A 4 -10.28 -4.74 19.45
CA GLU A 4 -11.57 -4.04 19.47
C GLU A 4 -11.46 -2.53 19.13
N GLY A 5 -10.38 -1.86 19.51
CA GLY A 5 -10.19 -0.43 19.26
C GLY A 5 -9.93 -0.14 17.78
N GLY A 6 -9.11 -0.99 17.14
CA GLY A 6 -8.81 -0.87 15.70
C GLY A 6 -10.04 -1.12 14.82
N THR A 7 -10.88 -2.10 15.17
CA THR A 7 -12.07 -2.41 14.37
C THR A 7 -13.10 -1.27 14.42
N LYS A 8 -13.34 -0.67 15.60
CA LYS A 8 -14.23 0.49 15.71
C LYS A 8 -13.71 1.71 14.95
N ALA A 9 -12.41 1.99 15.02
CA ALA A 9 -11.80 3.10 14.29
C ALA A 9 -11.93 2.93 12.77
N ILE A 10 -11.73 1.72 12.27
CA ILE A 10 -11.84 1.43 10.83
C ILE A 10 -13.30 1.52 10.36
N VAL A 11 -14.25 1.03 11.14
CA VAL A 11 -15.68 1.17 10.82
C VAL A 11 -16.10 2.65 10.83
N ALA A 12 -15.59 3.45 11.77
CA ALA A 12 -15.85 4.89 11.80
C ALA A 12 -15.26 5.62 10.58
N ALA A 13 -14.03 5.28 10.19
CA ALA A 13 -13.39 5.83 8.98
C ALA A 13 -14.17 5.44 7.71
N LEU A 14 -14.58 4.18 7.58
CA LEU A 14 -15.39 3.72 6.46
C LEU A 14 -16.74 4.46 6.40
N ALA A 15 -17.41 4.63 7.54
CA ALA A 15 -18.67 5.36 7.60
C ALA A 15 -18.50 6.84 7.23
N ALA A 16 -17.40 7.48 7.64
CA ALA A 16 -17.07 8.85 7.26
C ALA A 16 -16.86 8.98 5.74
N ASN A 17 -16.07 8.08 5.13
CA ASN A 17 -15.81 8.10 3.69
C ASN A 17 -17.08 7.85 2.86
N LEU A 18 -17.93 6.92 3.31
CA LEU A 18 -19.24 6.71 2.69
C LEU A 18 -20.14 7.95 2.83
N GLY A 19 -20.12 8.63 3.98
CA GLY A 19 -20.87 9.88 4.17
C GLY A 19 -20.41 11.01 3.24
N ILE A 20 -19.09 11.13 3.02
CA ILE A 20 -18.52 12.08 2.05
C ILE A 20 -18.94 11.69 0.63
N ALA A 21 -18.88 10.41 0.27
CA ALA A 21 -19.32 9.91 -1.02
C ALA A 21 -20.79 10.25 -1.30
N VAL A 22 -21.69 9.98 -0.35
CA VAL A 22 -23.12 10.34 -0.47
C VAL A 22 -23.29 11.83 -0.70
N THR A 23 -22.58 12.67 0.06
CA THR A 23 -22.64 14.13 -0.10
C THR A 23 -22.22 14.57 -1.51
N LYS A 24 -21.15 13.97 -2.06
CA LYS A 24 -20.68 14.25 -3.42
C LYS A 24 -21.68 13.81 -4.49
N PHE A 25 -22.30 12.62 -4.34
CA PHE A 25 -23.35 12.17 -5.26
C PHE A 25 -24.61 13.02 -5.21
N VAL A 26 -25.03 13.48 -4.03
CA VAL A 26 -26.16 14.42 -3.90
C VAL A 26 -25.82 15.72 -4.61
N ALA A 27 -24.62 16.26 -4.41
CA ALA A 27 -24.17 17.46 -5.11
C ALA A 27 -24.15 17.26 -6.64
N TRP A 28 -23.69 16.11 -7.13
CA TRP A 28 -23.80 15.76 -8.55
C TRP A 28 -25.26 15.75 -9.02
N GLY A 29 -26.16 15.05 -8.34
CA GLY A 29 -27.56 14.97 -8.73
C GLY A 29 -28.28 16.32 -8.76
N LEU A 30 -27.86 17.27 -7.90
CA LEU A 30 -28.40 18.63 -7.88
C LEU A 30 -27.82 19.54 -8.97
N THR A 31 -26.61 19.27 -9.47
CA THR A 31 -25.85 20.23 -10.29
C THR A 31 -25.44 19.73 -11.67
N GLY A 32 -25.55 18.41 -11.91
CA GLY A 32 -25.07 17.76 -13.12
C GLY A 32 -23.54 17.83 -13.30
N SER A 33 -22.76 18.21 -12.28
CA SER A 33 -21.30 18.36 -12.41
C SER A 33 -20.59 17.00 -12.55
N SER A 34 -19.87 16.79 -13.64
CA SER A 34 -19.10 15.56 -13.84
C SER A 34 -17.91 15.47 -12.90
N SER A 35 -17.33 16.61 -12.49
CA SER A 35 -16.28 16.59 -11.47
C SER A 35 -16.84 16.05 -10.14
N MET A 36 -18.08 16.43 -9.76
CA MET A 36 -18.73 15.88 -8.57
C MET A 36 -19.03 14.38 -8.70
N LEU A 37 -19.40 13.90 -9.89
CA LEU A 37 -19.62 12.48 -10.13
C LEU A 37 -18.31 11.68 -10.01
N ALA A 38 -17.24 12.14 -10.68
CA ALA A 38 -15.93 11.50 -10.62
C ALA A 38 -15.39 11.46 -9.19
N GLU A 39 -15.50 12.57 -8.46
CA GLU A 39 -15.12 12.66 -7.05
C GLU A 39 -15.97 11.75 -6.14
N GLY A 40 -17.27 11.58 -6.44
CA GLY A 40 -18.16 10.66 -5.71
C GLY A 40 -17.76 9.20 -5.92
N ILE A 41 -17.47 8.82 -7.16
CA ILE A 41 -16.99 7.47 -7.51
C ILE A 41 -15.62 7.19 -6.89
N HIS A 42 -14.73 8.19 -6.87
CA HIS A 42 -13.45 8.08 -6.19
C HIS A 42 -13.64 7.78 -4.70
N SER A 43 -14.51 8.52 -3.98
CA SER A 43 -14.75 8.24 -2.56
C SER A 43 -15.41 6.86 -2.29
N VAL A 44 -16.16 6.32 -3.26
CA VAL A 44 -16.63 4.92 -3.20
C VAL A 44 -15.49 3.94 -3.40
N ALA A 45 -14.60 4.21 -4.36
CA ALA A 45 -13.39 3.43 -4.56
C ALA A 45 -12.54 3.42 -3.27
N ASP A 46 -12.31 4.56 -2.63
CA ASP A 46 -11.54 4.67 -1.38
C ASP A 46 -12.16 3.82 -0.26
N SER A 47 -13.49 3.88 -0.13
CA SER A 47 -14.23 3.02 0.81
C SER A 47 -14.04 1.52 0.50
N GLY A 48 -14.04 1.15 -0.79
CA GLY A 48 -13.75 -0.19 -1.25
C GLY A 48 -12.31 -0.62 -0.96
N ASN A 49 -11.34 0.29 -1.08
CA ASN A 49 -9.94 0.01 -0.78
C ASN A 49 -9.78 -0.43 0.67
N GLN A 50 -10.30 0.36 1.61
CA GLN A 50 -10.24 0.04 3.04
C GLN A 50 -10.82 -1.34 3.34
N LEU A 51 -11.95 -1.70 2.72
CA LEU A 51 -12.55 -3.01 2.88
C LEU A 51 -11.67 -4.15 2.33
N LEU A 52 -11.05 -3.94 1.18
CA LEU A 52 -10.15 -4.91 0.56
C LEU A 52 -8.85 -5.09 1.36
N LEU A 53 -8.25 -4.01 1.86
CA LEU A 53 -7.08 -4.09 2.74
C LEU A 53 -7.39 -4.80 4.06
N LEU A 54 -8.56 -4.53 4.65
CA LEU A 54 -9.05 -5.28 5.81
C LEU A 54 -9.20 -6.78 5.53
N LEU A 55 -9.80 -7.11 4.38
CA LEU A 55 -10.00 -8.49 3.97
C LEU A 55 -8.66 -9.19 3.73
N GLY A 56 -7.72 -8.54 3.05
CA GLY A 56 -6.36 -9.05 2.84
C GLY A 56 -5.61 -9.25 4.15
N GLY A 57 -5.70 -8.28 5.07
CA GLY A 57 -5.14 -8.39 6.42
C GLY A 57 -5.72 -9.58 7.20
N ARG A 58 -7.04 -9.80 7.13
CA ARG A 58 -7.68 -10.96 7.77
C ARG A 58 -7.27 -12.29 7.12
N ARG A 59 -7.24 -12.36 5.78
CA ARG A 59 -6.86 -13.58 5.06
C ARG A 59 -5.39 -13.94 5.23
N SER A 60 -4.52 -12.94 5.38
CA SER A 60 -3.09 -13.18 5.57
C SER A 60 -2.73 -13.88 6.88
N LYS A 61 -3.60 -13.80 7.89
CA LYS A 61 -3.43 -14.46 9.19
C LYS A 61 -3.87 -15.93 9.19
N ARG A 62 -4.32 -16.46 8.05
CA ARG A 62 -4.67 -17.88 7.93
C ARG A 62 -3.42 -18.74 8.08
N GLU A 63 -3.57 -19.85 8.80
CA GLU A 63 -2.49 -20.82 8.99
C GLU A 63 -2.10 -21.51 7.68
N ALA A 64 -0.88 -22.05 7.66
CA ALA A 64 -0.37 -22.81 6.53
C ALA A 64 -1.20 -24.06 6.26
N THR A 65 -1.31 -24.42 4.99
CA THR A 65 -2.00 -25.63 4.53
C THR A 65 -1.06 -26.45 3.65
N ALA A 66 -1.40 -27.70 3.34
CA ALA A 66 -0.60 -28.51 2.41
C ALA A 66 -0.43 -27.85 1.02
N LEU A 67 -1.42 -27.08 0.56
CA LEU A 67 -1.35 -26.33 -0.69
C LEU A 67 -0.52 -25.05 -0.57
N HIS A 68 -0.47 -24.44 0.62
CA HIS A 68 0.26 -23.21 0.92
C HIS A 68 1.13 -23.41 2.17
N PRO A 69 2.28 -24.11 2.04
CA PRO A 69 3.09 -24.54 3.18
C PRO A 69 3.74 -23.39 3.94
N PHE A 70 3.91 -22.23 3.29
CA PHE A 70 4.45 -21.02 3.90
C PHE A 70 3.35 -20.07 4.41
N GLY A 71 2.09 -20.52 4.49
CA GLY A 71 0.99 -19.69 4.94
C GLY A 71 0.47 -18.71 3.88
N TYR A 72 -0.30 -17.72 4.35
CA TYR A 72 -1.06 -16.80 3.51
C TYR A 72 -0.59 -15.34 3.62
N GLY A 73 0.59 -15.06 4.20
CA GLY A 73 1.10 -13.70 4.41
C GLY A 73 1.03 -12.80 3.17
N ARG A 74 1.28 -13.37 1.98
CA ARG A 74 1.22 -12.69 0.67
C ARG A 74 -0.17 -12.21 0.25
N GLU A 75 -1.25 -12.67 0.88
CA GLU A 75 -2.61 -12.17 0.62
C GLU A 75 -2.65 -10.63 0.77
N ARG A 76 -1.93 -10.03 1.72
CA ARG A 76 -1.85 -8.56 1.85
C ARG A 76 -1.33 -7.89 0.57
N TYR A 77 -0.32 -8.47 -0.07
CA TYR A 77 0.20 -7.97 -1.34
C TYR A 77 -0.79 -8.14 -2.48
N ILE A 78 -1.51 -9.28 -2.52
CA ILE A 78 -2.51 -9.56 -3.55
C ILE A 78 -3.65 -8.56 -3.47
N TYR A 79 -4.21 -8.32 -2.27
CA TYR A 79 -5.29 -7.36 -2.10
C TYR A 79 -4.86 -5.93 -2.39
N ALA A 80 -3.65 -5.51 -1.98
CA ALA A 80 -3.11 -4.21 -2.34
C ALA A 80 -2.94 -4.04 -3.87
N PHE A 81 -2.52 -5.11 -4.56
CA PHE A 81 -2.41 -5.10 -6.02
C PHE A 81 -3.78 -5.04 -6.71
N ILE A 82 -4.77 -5.78 -6.20
CA ILE A 82 -6.17 -5.71 -6.68
C ILE A 82 -6.71 -4.29 -6.54
N VAL A 83 -6.50 -3.64 -5.40
CA VAL A 83 -6.89 -2.23 -5.19
C VAL A 83 -6.24 -1.34 -6.25
N SER A 84 -4.92 -1.46 -6.41
CA SER A 84 -4.13 -0.64 -7.31
C SER A 84 -4.62 -0.71 -8.75
N ILE A 85 -4.90 -1.92 -9.24
CA ILE A 85 -5.33 -2.13 -10.63
C ILE A 85 -6.83 -1.93 -10.80
N VAL A 86 -7.65 -2.57 -9.98
CA VAL A 86 -9.10 -2.62 -10.23
C VAL A 86 -9.74 -1.30 -9.83
N LEU A 87 -9.49 -0.84 -8.62
CA LEU A 87 -10.26 0.27 -8.04
C LEU A 87 -9.86 1.61 -8.65
N PHE A 88 -8.55 1.90 -8.69
CA PHE A 88 -8.06 3.16 -9.25
C PHE A 88 -8.18 3.21 -10.77
N SER A 89 -7.96 2.10 -11.50
CA SER A 89 -8.12 2.12 -12.96
C SER A 89 -9.59 2.23 -13.35
N VAL A 90 -10.51 1.49 -12.69
CA VAL A 90 -11.94 1.61 -13.00
C VAL A 90 -12.44 3.02 -12.69
N GLY A 91 -12.10 3.59 -11.53
CA GLY A 91 -12.45 4.97 -11.20
C GLY A 91 -11.87 5.99 -12.17
N GLY A 92 -10.58 5.85 -12.51
CA GLY A 92 -9.89 6.76 -13.44
C GLY A 92 -10.43 6.67 -14.87
N LEU A 93 -10.62 5.46 -15.40
CA LEU A 93 -11.18 5.25 -16.73
C LEU A 93 -12.63 5.72 -16.82
N PHE A 94 -13.42 5.51 -15.75
CA PHE A 94 -14.77 6.07 -15.68
C PHE A 94 -14.74 7.60 -15.73
N ALA A 95 -13.87 8.25 -14.95
CA ALA A 95 -13.74 9.70 -14.97
C ALA A 95 -13.30 10.23 -16.35
N LEU A 96 -12.41 9.52 -17.04
CA LEU A 96 -12.02 9.87 -18.42
C LEU A 96 -13.17 9.72 -19.42
N TYR A 97 -13.95 8.64 -19.29
CA TYR A 97 -15.16 8.42 -20.09
C TYR A 97 -16.18 9.54 -19.88
N GLU A 98 -16.45 9.88 -18.62
CA GLU A 98 -17.38 10.95 -18.24
C GLU A 98 -16.89 12.31 -18.73
N ALA A 99 -15.58 12.58 -18.62
CA ALA A 99 -14.97 13.79 -19.13
C ALA A 99 -15.12 13.91 -20.65
N TYR A 100 -14.93 12.81 -21.39
CA TYR A 100 -15.13 12.78 -22.83
C TYR A 100 -16.60 13.09 -23.18
N HIS A 101 -17.54 12.42 -22.51
CA HIS A 101 -18.97 12.61 -22.73
C HIS A 101 -19.39 14.07 -22.48
N LYS A 102 -18.97 14.66 -21.36
CA LYS A 102 -19.28 16.07 -21.05
C LYS A 102 -18.54 17.07 -21.94
N TRP A 103 -17.41 16.68 -22.53
CA TRP A 103 -16.72 17.50 -23.51
C TRP A 103 -17.52 17.61 -24.81
N GLU A 104 -18.14 16.51 -25.26
CA GLU A 104 -19.03 16.47 -26.43
C GLU A 104 -20.37 17.17 -26.16
N HIS A 105 -20.90 17.05 -24.95
CA HIS A 105 -22.14 17.67 -24.51
C HIS A 105 -21.91 18.59 -23.28
N PRO A 106 -21.40 19.82 -23.49
CA PRO A 106 -21.05 20.70 -22.38
C PRO A 106 -22.29 21.31 -21.74
N GLU A 107 -22.75 20.73 -20.64
CA GLU A 107 -23.83 21.28 -19.83
C GLU A 107 -23.28 22.27 -18.80
N PRO A 108 -23.77 23.53 -18.77
CA PRO A 108 -23.41 24.48 -17.73
C PRO A 108 -24.09 24.13 -16.40
N ILE A 109 -23.48 24.54 -15.29
CA ILE A 109 -24.09 24.43 -13.95
C ILE A 109 -25.02 25.63 -13.76
N THR A 110 -26.32 25.41 -13.93
CA THR A 110 -27.35 26.47 -13.90
C THR A 110 -27.97 26.63 -12.52
N GLU A 111 -28.30 25.52 -11.86
CA GLU A 111 -28.91 25.51 -10.53
C GLU A 111 -27.93 25.08 -9.44
N TRP A 112 -28.20 25.47 -8.20
CA TRP A 112 -27.42 25.06 -7.01
C TRP A 112 -25.91 25.32 -7.12
N GLN A 113 -25.52 26.38 -7.81
CA GLN A 113 -24.12 26.70 -8.15
C GLN A 113 -23.15 26.73 -6.95
N TRP A 114 -23.65 27.07 -5.76
CA TRP A 114 -22.83 27.09 -4.54
C TRP A 114 -22.56 25.71 -3.96
N VAL A 115 -23.41 24.70 -4.25
CA VAL A 115 -23.36 23.36 -3.64
C VAL A 115 -22.06 22.62 -3.97
N PRO A 116 -21.63 22.50 -5.25
CA PRO A 116 -20.38 21.83 -5.59
C PRO A 116 -19.18 22.49 -4.90
N VAL A 117 -19.14 23.82 -4.89
CA VAL A 117 -18.04 24.57 -4.27
C VAL A 117 -18.00 24.32 -2.76
N ALA A 118 -19.14 24.39 -2.07
CA ALA A 118 -19.22 24.15 -0.64
C ALA A 118 -18.82 22.71 -0.27
N VAL A 119 -19.28 21.72 -1.03
CA VAL A 119 -18.93 20.31 -0.82
C VAL A 119 -17.45 20.07 -1.06
N LEU A 120 -16.87 20.61 -2.14
CA LEU A 120 -15.45 20.46 -2.45
C LEU A 120 -14.56 21.13 -1.40
N VAL A 121 -14.89 22.34 -0.95
CA VAL A 121 -14.12 23.02 0.11
C VAL A 121 -14.19 22.25 1.42
N MET A 122 -15.37 21.78 1.81
CA MET A 122 -15.52 20.96 3.01
C MET A 122 -14.72 19.65 2.89
N ALA A 123 -14.80 18.97 1.75
CA ALA A 123 -14.05 17.75 1.48
C ALA A 123 -12.54 18.01 1.58
N ILE A 124 -12.02 19.09 0.98
CA ILE A 124 -10.59 19.46 1.07
C ILE A 124 -10.16 19.65 2.52
N ILE A 125 -10.99 20.30 3.35
CA ILE A 125 -10.67 20.49 4.77
C ILE A 125 -10.60 19.14 5.50
N LEU A 126 -11.63 18.30 5.36
CA LEU A 126 -11.69 16.99 6.01
C LEU A 126 -10.54 16.08 5.56
N GLU A 127 -10.29 16.02 4.25
CA GLU A 127 -9.23 15.21 3.65
C GLU A 127 -7.85 15.72 4.08
N SER A 128 -7.65 17.05 4.16
CA SER A 128 -6.39 17.63 4.65
C SER A 128 -6.11 17.26 6.11
N LEU A 129 -7.14 17.17 6.95
CA LEU A 129 -7.01 16.72 8.33
C LEU A 129 -6.67 15.23 8.42
N SER A 130 -7.31 14.40 7.58
CA SER A 130 -7.02 12.97 7.45
C SER A 130 -5.57 12.75 7.00
N PHE A 131 -5.18 13.36 5.89
CA PHE A 131 -3.84 13.25 5.31
C PHE A 131 -2.75 13.74 6.26
N ARG A 132 -3.00 14.84 6.98
CA ARG A 132 -2.07 15.33 8.02
C ARG A 132 -1.87 14.30 9.13
N THR A 133 -2.92 13.57 9.51
CA THR A 133 -2.85 12.50 10.50
C THR A 133 -2.04 11.33 9.97
N ALA A 134 -2.31 10.88 8.74
CA ALA A 134 -1.57 9.82 8.06
C ALA A 134 -0.07 10.16 7.92
N ILE A 135 0.26 11.41 7.58
CA ILE A 135 1.65 11.91 7.54
C ILE A 135 2.31 11.84 8.91
N LYS A 136 1.61 12.27 9.97
CA LYS A 136 2.14 12.28 11.33
C LYS A 136 2.46 10.87 11.82
N GLU A 137 1.58 9.91 11.57
CA GLU A 137 1.80 8.50 11.91
C GLU A 137 2.93 7.90 11.09
N SER A 138 2.95 8.14 9.78
CA SER A 138 3.99 7.65 8.88
C SER A 138 5.37 8.20 9.25
N ASN A 139 5.46 9.47 9.67
CA ASN A 139 6.73 10.07 10.09
C ASN A 139 7.34 9.43 11.34
N GLN A 140 6.53 8.84 12.22
CA GLN A 140 7.04 8.09 13.38
C GLN A 140 7.78 6.81 12.95
N ILE A 141 7.39 6.24 11.81
CA ILE A 141 7.98 5.03 11.24
C ILE A 141 9.11 5.38 10.26
N ARG A 142 8.98 6.51 9.56
CA ARG A 142 9.90 6.96 8.50
C ARG A 142 11.32 7.26 8.99
N ASN A 143 11.48 7.64 10.26
CA ASN A 143 12.79 7.90 10.89
C ASN A 143 13.72 8.79 10.05
N GLY A 144 13.19 9.84 9.42
CA GLY A 144 13.97 10.81 8.63
C GLY A 144 14.26 10.43 7.17
N VAL A 145 13.92 9.23 6.71
CA VAL A 145 14.10 8.79 5.31
C VAL A 145 13.23 9.64 4.37
N SER A 146 13.69 9.96 3.15
CA SER A 146 12.86 10.70 2.18
C SER A 146 11.55 9.96 1.83
N TRP A 147 10.45 10.67 1.54
CA TRP A 147 9.16 10.07 1.17
C TRP A 147 9.25 9.07 0.02
N LYS A 148 9.99 9.40 -1.04
CA LYS A 148 10.21 8.51 -2.19
C LYS A 148 10.82 7.17 -1.76
N ASN A 149 11.85 7.22 -0.91
CA ASN A 149 12.49 6.01 -0.42
C ASN A 149 11.63 5.29 0.62
N PHE A 150 10.82 5.99 1.40
CA PHE A 150 9.88 5.38 2.34
C PHE A 150 8.83 4.54 1.61
N ILE A 151 8.16 5.13 0.61
CA ILE A 151 7.16 4.46 -0.23
C ILE A 151 7.76 3.23 -0.92
N ARG A 152 8.96 3.37 -1.52
CA ARG A 152 9.63 2.27 -2.24
C ARG A 152 10.20 1.17 -1.35
N ARG A 153 10.58 1.49 -0.11
CA ARG A 153 11.19 0.51 0.82
C ARG A 153 10.15 -0.14 1.73
N ALA A 154 8.94 0.42 1.80
CA ALA A 154 7.87 -0.11 2.63
C ALA A 154 7.50 -1.52 2.16
N LYS A 155 7.74 -2.51 3.03
CA LYS A 155 7.33 -3.89 2.78
C LYS A 155 5.87 -4.12 3.10
N ALA A 156 5.25 -3.25 3.89
CA ALA A 156 3.82 -3.24 4.12
C ALA A 156 3.16 -2.32 3.07
N PRO A 157 2.26 -2.85 2.22
CA PRO A 157 1.68 -2.07 1.13
C PRO A 157 0.63 -1.06 1.60
N GLU A 158 0.09 -1.20 2.81
CA GLU A 158 -1.05 -0.39 3.28
C GLU A 158 -0.70 1.09 3.40
N LEU A 159 0.42 1.39 4.06
CA LEU A 159 0.82 2.77 4.32
C LEU A 159 1.13 3.54 3.03
N PRO A 160 1.95 3.03 2.09
CA PRO A 160 2.15 3.66 0.79
C PRO A 160 0.86 3.88 0.00
N VAL A 161 -0.03 2.89 -0.01
CA VAL A 161 -1.32 2.96 -0.73
C VAL A 161 -2.18 4.09 -0.14
N ILE A 162 -2.37 4.11 1.19
CA ILE A 162 -3.18 5.14 1.87
C ILE A 162 -2.60 6.54 1.62
N LEU A 163 -1.28 6.71 1.74
CA LEU A 163 -0.67 8.03 1.53
C LEU A 163 -0.79 8.53 0.08
N LEU A 164 -0.63 7.63 -0.90
CA LEU A 164 -0.78 7.99 -2.31
C LEU A 164 -2.23 8.25 -2.69
N GLU A 165 -3.17 7.54 -2.07
CA GLU A 165 -4.61 7.75 -2.18
C GLU A 165 -5.01 9.12 -1.63
N ASP A 166 -4.75 9.41 -0.36
CA ASP A 166 -5.11 10.69 0.28
C ASP A 166 -4.50 11.88 -0.46
N PHE A 167 -3.25 11.73 -0.93
CA PHE A 167 -2.60 12.73 -1.77
C PHE A 167 -3.33 12.90 -3.12
N GLY A 168 -3.68 11.79 -3.76
CA GLY A 168 -4.47 11.77 -4.99
C GLY A 168 -5.82 12.44 -4.82
N ALA A 169 -6.55 12.11 -3.76
CA ALA A 169 -7.85 12.67 -3.43
C ALA A 169 -7.76 14.20 -3.25
N LEU A 170 -6.77 14.70 -2.51
CA LEU A 170 -6.57 16.14 -2.35
C LEU A 170 -6.28 16.86 -3.67
N VAL A 171 -5.41 16.29 -4.51
CA VAL A 171 -5.10 16.88 -5.83
C VAL A 171 -6.32 16.81 -6.76
N GLY A 172 -7.07 15.71 -6.72
CA GLY A 172 -8.32 15.53 -7.46
C GLY A 172 -9.38 16.57 -7.07
N LEU A 173 -9.59 16.77 -5.77
CA LEU A 173 -10.48 17.81 -5.24
C LEU A 173 -10.09 19.22 -5.68
N VAL A 174 -8.78 19.52 -5.77
CA VAL A 174 -8.29 20.80 -6.29
C VAL A 174 -8.61 20.93 -7.79
N PHE A 175 -8.40 19.88 -8.59
CA PHE A 175 -8.79 19.89 -10.00
C PHE A 175 -10.30 20.06 -10.20
N ALA A 176 -11.12 19.37 -9.39
CA ALA A 176 -12.57 19.53 -9.38
C ALA A 176 -12.95 20.99 -9.04
N LEU A 177 -12.35 21.56 -8.00
CA LEU A 177 -12.65 22.93 -7.57
C LEU A 177 -12.29 23.97 -8.64
N ILE A 178 -11.16 23.80 -9.31
CA ILE A 178 -10.76 24.65 -10.44
C ILE A 178 -11.73 24.47 -11.62
N GLY A 179 -12.05 23.23 -12.00
CA GLY A 179 -12.94 22.94 -13.14
C GLY A 179 -14.36 23.48 -12.93
N VAL A 180 -14.93 23.24 -11.76
CA VAL A 180 -16.24 23.77 -11.36
C VAL A 180 -16.20 25.28 -11.23
N GLY A 181 -15.22 25.84 -10.52
CA GLY A 181 -15.08 27.29 -10.34
C GLY A 181 -14.98 28.04 -11.67
N MET A 182 -14.18 27.54 -12.60
CA MET A 182 -14.08 28.09 -13.95
C MET A 182 -15.36 27.93 -14.76
N THR A 183 -16.10 26.84 -14.58
CA THR A 183 -17.43 26.65 -15.20
C THR A 183 -18.42 27.69 -14.70
N LEU A 184 -18.42 28.00 -13.41
CA LEU A 184 -19.29 29.01 -12.81
C LEU A 184 -18.94 30.43 -13.25
N ILE A 185 -17.64 30.76 -13.36
CA ILE A 185 -17.19 32.10 -13.77
C ILE A 185 -17.43 32.33 -15.27
N THR A 186 -17.16 31.33 -16.11
CA THR A 186 -17.19 31.48 -17.57
C THR A 186 -18.49 31.05 -18.21
N GLY A 187 -19.35 30.32 -17.48
CA GLY A 187 -20.56 29.68 -17.99
C GLY A 187 -20.30 28.51 -18.93
N LYS A 188 -19.04 28.07 -19.11
CA LYS A 188 -18.67 27.00 -20.07
C LYS A 188 -18.42 25.68 -19.35
N GLY A 189 -19.32 24.70 -19.53
CA GLY A 189 -19.22 23.35 -18.94
C GLY A 189 -17.97 22.55 -19.32
N ARG A 190 -17.22 22.99 -20.35
CA ARG A 190 -15.96 22.35 -20.75
C ARG A 190 -14.86 22.42 -19.68
N TRP A 191 -14.92 23.39 -18.77
CA TRP A 191 -13.96 23.46 -17.67
C TRP A 191 -14.19 22.36 -16.63
N ASP A 192 -15.46 22.02 -16.35
CA ASP A 192 -15.83 20.88 -15.52
C ASP A 192 -15.37 19.56 -16.17
N ALA A 193 -15.55 19.42 -17.48
CA ALA A 193 -15.03 18.28 -18.24
C ALA A 193 -13.50 18.19 -18.18
N ALA A 194 -12.78 19.32 -18.30
CA ALA A 194 -11.32 19.35 -18.17
C ALA A 194 -10.85 18.94 -16.76
N GLY A 195 -11.51 19.45 -15.71
CA GLY A 195 -11.25 19.05 -14.33
C GLY A 195 -11.45 17.55 -14.13
N THR A 196 -12.56 17.02 -14.65
CA THR A 196 -12.88 15.58 -14.63
C THR A 196 -11.81 14.74 -15.35
N ALA A 197 -11.34 15.19 -16.53
CA ALA A 197 -10.28 14.52 -17.26
C ALA A 197 -8.97 14.47 -16.47
N MET A 198 -8.60 15.58 -15.81
CA MET A 198 -7.40 15.66 -14.98
C MET A 198 -7.47 14.71 -13.77
N ILE A 199 -8.64 14.57 -13.14
CA ILE A 199 -8.89 13.58 -12.09
C ILE A 199 -8.69 12.17 -12.64
N GLY A 200 -9.29 11.86 -13.80
CA GLY A 200 -9.14 10.55 -14.43
C GLY A 200 -7.70 10.19 -14.74
N LEU A 201 -6.93 11.11 -15.32
CA LEU A 201 -5.49 10.93 -15.58
C LEU A 201 -4.68 10.73 -14.29
N LEU A 202 -5.01 11.48 -13.24
CA LEU A 202 -4.37 11.34 -11.93
C LEU A 202 -4.60 9.94 -11.34
N LEU A 203 -5.86 9.47 -11.32
CA LEU A 203 -6.21 8.15 -10.78
C LEU A 203 -5.53 7.02 -11.56
N VAL A 204 -5.51 7.09 -12.90
CA VAL A 204 -4.77 6.11 -13.73
C VAL A 204 -3.27 6.16 -13.43
N SER A 205 -2.70 7.34 -13.23
CA SER A 205 -1.28 7.48 -12.89
C SER A 205 -0.95 6.86 -11.53
N ILE A 206 -1.80 7.09 -10.52
CA ILE A 206 -1.68 6.48 -9.19
C ILE A 206 -1.81 4.96 -9.30
N ALA A 207 -2.79 4.46 -10.06
CA ALA A 207 -2.96 3.03 -10.31
C ALA A 207 -1.69 2.39 -10.86
N VAL A 208 -1.06 3.01 -11.87
CA VAL A 208 0.18 2.52 -12.49
C VAL A 208 1.33 2.53 -11.49
N VAL A 209 1.53 3.61 -10.76
CA VAL A 209 2.60 3.71 -9.74
C VAL A 209 2.43 2.63 -8.69
N LEU A 210 1.23 2.50 -8.10
CA LEU A 210 0.96 1.51 -7.07
C LEU A 210 1.09 0.08 -7.60
N ALA A 211 0.62 -0.20 -8.82
CA ALA A 211 0.75 -1.52 -9.44
C ALA A 211 2.22 -1.90 -9.66
N VAL A 212 3.07 -0.96 -10.07
CA VAL A 212 4.51 -1.21 -10.26
C VAL A 212 5.19 -1.47 -8.91
N GLU A 213 4.90 -0.68 -7.89
CA GLU A 213 5.52 -0.80 -6.57
C GLU A 213 5.01 -2.06 -5.81
N THR A 214 3.75 -2.44 -5.96
CA THR A 214 3.21 -3.66 -5.34
C THR A 214 3.58 -4.95 -6.09
N LYS A 215 3.89 -4.87 -7.39
CA LYS A 215 4.32 -6.02 -8.18
C LYS A 215 5.58 -6.68 -7.63
N SER A 216 6.58 -5.90 -7.20
CA SER A 216 7.82 -6.47 -6.67
C SER A 216 7.59 -7.23 -5.36
N LEU A 217 6.72 -6.73 -4.49
CA LEU A 217 6.31 -7.41 -3.25
C LEU A 217 5.65 -8.75 -3.52
N LEU A 218 4.83 -8.86 -4.58
CA LEU A 218 4.22 -10.12 -5.01
C LEU A 218 5.24 -11.15 -5.53
N LEU A 219 6.28 -10.68 -6.22
CA LEU A 219 7.37 -11.54 -6.70
C LEU A 219 8.23 -12.07 -5.53
N GLY A 220 8.26 -11.34 -4.42
CA GLY A 220 9.04 -11.67 -3.23
C GLY A 220 10.35 -10.90 -3.21
N GLU A 221 10.34 -9.75 -2.54
CA GLU A 221 11.54 -8.95 -2.35
C GLU A 221 12.46 -9.52 -1.27
N SER A 222 13.76 -9.24 -1.40
CA SER A 222 14.73 -9.56 -0.35
C SER A 222 14.48 -8.76 0.92
N ALA A 223 15.04 -9.24 2.03
CA ALA A 223 15.13 -8.47 3.26
C ALA A 223 15.86 -7.14 3.02
N THR A 224 15.64 -6.17 3.91
CA THR A 224 16.41 -4.93 3.93
C THR A 224 17.89 -5.21 4.16
N GLU A 225 18.77 -4.33 3.68
CA GLU A 225 20.22 -4.45 3.88
C GLU A 225 20.59 -4.57 5.36
N GLU A 226 19.92 -3.81 6.22
CA GLU A 226 20.05 -3.90 7.67
C GLU A 226 19.73 -5.30 8.20
N HIS A 227 18.60 -5.90 7.79
CA HIS A 227 18.26 -7.27 8.18
C HIS A 227 19.24 -8.30 7.60
N VAL A 228 19.67 -8.14 6.35
CA VAL A 228 20.67 -9.03 5.72
C VAL A 228 21.97 -9.03 6.54
N LEU A 229 22.47 -7.85 6.91
CA LEU A 229 23.69 -7.72 7.72
C LEU A 229 23.49 -8.29 9.13
N ALA A 230 22.35 -8.00 9.77
CA ALA A 230 22.03 -8.53 11.10
C ALA A 230 21.93 -10.06 11.12
N ILE A 231 21.29 -10.66 10.11
CA ILE A 231 21.20 -12.12 9.95
C ILE A 231 22.58 -12.72 9.71
N ALA A 232 23.37 -12.13 8.80
CA ALA A 232 24.72 -12.62 8.52
C ALA A 232 25.61 -12.57 9.77
N ALA A 233 25.55 -11.48 10.54
CA ALA A 233 26.26 -11.34 11.81
C ALA A 233 25.78 -12.38 12.84
N ALA A 234 24.47 -12.56 13.00
CA ALA A 234 23.90 -13.52 13.94
C ALA A 234 24.28 -14.99 13.63
N ILE A 235 24.46 -15.33 12.35
CA ILE A 235 24.92 -16.66 11.95
C ILE A 235 26.32 -16.94 12.50
N VAL A 236 27.26 -16.01 12.32
CA VAL A 236 28.69 -16.19 12.65
C VAL A 236 29.10 -15.73 14.05
N ASP A 237 28.15 -15.26 14.88
CA ASP A 237 28.40 -14.81 16.26
C ASP A 237 28.74 -15.97 17.23
N GLY A 238 28.64 -17.22 16.77
CA GLY A 238 29.01 -18.42 17.54
C GLY A 238 30.17 -19.20 16.93
N PRO A 239 30.81 -20.09 17.71
CA PRO A 239 31.95 -20.89 17.22
C PRO A 239 31.54 -21.98 16.20
N GLU A 240 30.24 -22.21 16.00
CA GLU A 240 29.73 -23.35 15.22
C GLU A 240 29.70 -23.08 13.71
N VAL A 241 29.71 -21.81 13.28
CA VAL A 241 29.64 -21.43 11.87
C VAL A 241 30.80 -20.51 11.52
N GLU A 242 31.71 -20.96 10.67
CA GLU A 242 32.88 -20.15 10.30
C GLU A 242 32.52 -18.98 9.39
N ARG A 243 31.60 -19.21 8.44
CA ARG A 243 31.27 -18.27 7.37
C ARG A 243 29.91 -18.58 6.75
N VAL A 244 29.21 -17.54 6.31
CA VAL A 244 28.09 -17.65 5.36
C VAL A 244 28.64 -17.74 3.93
N ILE A 245 28.40 -18.85 3.23
CA ILE A 245 28.85 -19.05 1.84
C ILE A 245 27.97 -18.22 0.90
N HIS A 246 26.65 -18.36 1.02
CA HIS A 246 25.69 -17.51 0.35
C HIS A 246 24.39 -17.46 1.14
N MET A 247 23.64 -16.38 1.00
CA MET A 247 22.34 -16.21 1.67
C MET A 247 21.35 -15.56 0.70
N ARG A 248 20.14 -16.08 0.69
CA ARG A 248 18.98 -15.53 0.00
C ARG A 248 17.89 -15.31 1.02
N THR A 249 17.25 -14.15 0.94
CA THR A 249 16.13 -13.81 1.80
C THR A 249 14.93 -13.43 0.94
N MET A 250 13.73 -13.64 1.46
CA MET A 250 12.50 -13.32 0.74
C MET A 250 11.37 -13.01 1.71
N HIS A 251 10.64 -11.92 1.48
CA HIS A 251 9.42 -11.65 2.21
C HIS A 251 8.31 -12.64 1.80
N LEU A 252 7.76 -13.35 2.77
CA LEU A 252 6.54 -14.17 2.66
C LEU A 252 5.29 -13.39 3.09
N GLY A 253 5.51 -12.27 3.78
CA GLY A 253 4.54 -11.25 4.12
C GLY A 253 5.29 -10.03 4.70
N PRO A 254 4.57 -8.96 5.09
CA PRO A 254 5.23 -7.77 5.63
C PRO A 254 6.00 -8.07 6.93
N GLU A 255 5.49 -8.98 7.75
CA GLU A 255 6.08 -9.40 9.03
C GLU A 255 6.67 -10.81 9.01
N GLU A 256 6.88 -11.40 7.84
CA GLU A 256 7.37 -12.77 7.70
C GLU A 256 8.45 -12.86 6.62
N LEU A 257 9.63 -13.30 7.03
CA LEU A 257 10.82 -13.41 6.21
C LEU A 257 11.30 -14.86 6.16
N LEU A 258 11.55 -15.33 4.95
CA LEU A 258 12.29 -16.54 4.63
C LEU A 258 13.78 -16.23 4.57
N VAL A 259 14.58 -17.02 5.26
CA VAL A 259 16.05 -17.00 5.20
C VAL A 259 16.51 -18.36 4.73
N ALA A 260 17.18 -18.42 3.58
CA ALA A 260 17.85 -19.60 3.06
C ALA A 260 19.33 -19.29 2.93
N ALA A 261 20.18 -19.94 3.73
CA ALA A 261 21.61 -19.70 3.73
C ALA A 261 22.38 -21.00 3.66
N LYS A 262 23.49 -20.98 2.91
CA LYS A 262 24.50 -22.02 2.97
C LYS A 262 25.62 -21.58 3.91
N ILE A 263 25.94 -22.41 4.88
CA ILE A 263 26.92 -22.13 5.94
C ILE A 263 28.12 -23.07 5.83
N ALA A 264 29.31 -22.52 6.08
CA ALA A 264 30.54 -23.28 6.11
C ALA A 264 30.69 -24.00 7.46
N VAL A 265 30.89 -25.32 7.40
CA VAL A 265 31.22 -26.17 8.54
C VAL A 265 32.58 -26.83 8.31
N ARG A 266 33.24 -27.24 9.40
CA ARG A 266 34.53 -27.93 9.31
C ARG A 266 34.36 -29.37 8.83
N HIS A 267 35.39 -29.86 8.12
CA HIS A 267 35.38 -31.21 7.53
C HIS A 267 35.34 -32.36 8.55
N ASP A 268 35.70 -32.09 9.80
CA ASP A 268 35.88 -33.04 10.89
C ASP A 268 34.77 -32.94 11.95
N GLU A 269 33.78 -32.05 11.75
CA GLU A 269 32.62 -31.94 12.64
C GLU A 269 31.68 -33.13 12.50
N LYS A 270 31.14 -33.57 13.64
CA LYS A 270 30.14 -34.63 13.67
C LYS A 270 28.76 -34.11 13.33
N ALA A 271 27.90 -34.98 12.81
CA ALA A 271 26.52 -34.62 12.44
C ALA A 271 25.71 -34.02 13.61
N ASP A 272 25.92 -34.49 14.85
CA ASP A 272 25.24 -33.96 16.03
C ASP A 272 25.75 -32.58 16.47
N GLU A 273 27.01 -32.25 16.16
CA GLU A 273 27.60 -30.93 16.40
C GLU A 273 27.09 -29.92 15.37
N ILE A 274 27.05 -30.31 14.10
CA ILE A 274 26.49 -29.50 13.01
C ILE A 274 25.01 -29.18 13.28
N ALA A 275 24.20 -30.18 13.67
CA ALA A 275 22.79 -29.98 13.98
C ALA A 275 22.58 -28.97 15.12
N ARG A 276 23.34 -29.10 16.22
CA ARG A 276 23.31 -28.14 17.33
C ARG A 276 23.76 -26.75 16.92
N GLY A 277 24.77 -26.65 16.05
CA GLY A 277 25.26 -25.39 15.50
C GLY A 277 24.22 -24.67 14.66
N ILE A 278 23.49 -25.42 13.81
CA ILE A 278 22.35 -24.91 13.05
C ILE A 278 21.27 -24.39 14.00
N ASP A 279 20.82 -25.20 14.97
CA ASP A 279 19.78 -24.78 15.93
C ASP A 279 20.15 -23.51 16.70
N ALA A 280 21.42 -23.41 17.13
CA ALA A 280 21.95 -22.24 17.82
C ALA A 280 21.98 -21.00 16.90
N ALA A 281 22.44 -21.15 15.67
CA ALA A 281 22.45 -20.07 14.68
C ALA A 281 21.02 -19.60 14.37
N GLU A 282 20.06 -20.51 14.19
CA GLU A 282 18.68 -20.13 13.95
C GLU A 282 18.06 -19.37 15.14
N ALA A 283 18.38 -19.77 16.38
CA ALA A 283 17.93 -19.05 17.57
C ALA A 283 18.49 -17.62 17.62
N ARG A 284 19.77 -17.43 17.28
CA ARG A 284 20.40 -16.10 17.18
C ARG A 284 19.75 -15.25 16.09
N ILE A 285 19.47 -15.83 14.92
CA ILE A 285 18.77 -15.14 13.82
C ILE A 285 17.40 -14.65 14.28
N ARG A 286 16.60 -15.49 14.94
CA ARG A 286 15.27 -15.11 15.45
C ARG A 286 15.33 -14.02 16.51
N ALA A 287 16.38 -14.02 17.34
CA ALA A 287 16.59 -12.96 18.33
C ALA A 287 16.99 -11.64 17.68
N ALA A 288 17.87 -11.66 16.68
CA ALA A 288 18.35 -10.47 15.98
C ALA A 288 17.30 -9.87 15.03
N VAL A 289 16.55 -10.71 14.32
CA VAL A 289 15.53 -10.32 13.34
C VAL A 289 14.25 -11.12 13.61
N PRO A 290 13.35 -10.64 14.48
CA PRO A 290 12.14 -11.38 14.88
C PRO A 290 11.19 -11.79 13.75
N ILE A 291 11.25 -11.10 12.61
CA ILE A 291 10.43 -11.43 11.43
C ILE A 291 11.00 -12.61 10.62
N ALA A 292 12.22 -13.08 10.88
CA ALA A 292 12.83 -14.26 10.25
C ALA A 292 12.22 -15.55 10.81
N ARG A 293 10.99 -15.86 10.38
CA ARG A 293 10.22 -16.99 10.91
C ARG A 293 10.54 -18.32 10.23
N VAL A 294 10.85 -18.29 8.94
CA VAL A 294 11.19 -19.49 8.15
C VAL A 294 12.68 -19.43 7.84
N ILE A 295 13.45 -20.37 8.40
CA ILE A 295 14.90 -20.41 8.27
C ILE A 295 15.30 -21.79 7.75
N TYR A 296 16.16 -21.80 6.74
CA TYR A 296 16.83 -22.99 6.23
C TYR A 296 18.33 -22.71 6.18
N LEU A 297 19.10 -23.39 7.02
CA LEU A 297 20.55 -23.37 7.00
C LEU A 297 21.06 -24.70 6.43
N GLU A 298 21.69 -24.64 5.26
CA GLU A 298 22.30 -25.79 4.60
C GLU A 298 23.81 -25.82 4.95
N PRO A 299 24.32 -26.85 5.64
CA PRO A 299 25.74 -26.97 5.90
C PRO A 299 26.49 -27.43 4.64
N ASP A 300 27.69 -26.88 4.42
CA ASP A 300 28.62 -27.30 3.37
C ASP A 300 30.06 -27.22 3.85
N ILE A 301 30.93 -28.03 3.24
CA ILE A 301 32.36 -28.05 3.58
C ILE A 301 33.03 -26.84 2.94
N ASP A 302 33.83 -26.11 3.72
CA ASP A 302 34.57 -24.97 3.20
C ASP A 302 35.77 -25.40 2.35
N TYR A 303 35.60 -25.43 1.03
CA TYR A 303 36.69 -25.68 0.08
C TYR A 303 37.55 -24.43 -0.21
N ALA A 304 37.19 -23.24 0.28
CA ALA A 304 37.90 -22.00 -0.05
C ALA A 304 39.20 -21.78 0.77
N LYS A 305 39.48 -22.66 1.73
CA LYS A 305 40.75 -22.70 2.49
C LYS A 305 41.72 -23.80 2.01
N GLY A 306 41.42 -24.47 0.89
CA GLY A 306 42.27 -25.48 0.26
C GLY A 306 43.15 -24.92 -0.84
#